data_AF-A0AAP0J8G5-F1
#
_entry.id   AF-A0AAP0J8G5-F1
#
_cell.length_a   1.000
_cell.length_b   1.000
_cell.length_c   1.000
_cell.angle_alpha   90.00
_cell.angle_beta   90.00
_cell.angle_gamma   90.00
#
_symmetry.space_group_name_H-M   'P 1'
#
loop_
_entity.id
_entity.type
_entity.pdbx_description
1 polymer ?
#
loop_
_entity_poly.entity_id
_entity_poly.type
_entity_poly.pdbx_seq_one_letter_code
_entity_poly.pdbx_strand_id
1 'polypeptide(L)'
;MLEYDCMDGPQAGQTVPHVHIHILPRKVGDFEKNDEIYDALDEKEAELKQKLELDKERKDRSPEEIEQEAAEYQKLFSKEYLNRLVRNGY
;
A
#
# COMPACT_ATOMS: atom_id res chain seq x y z
N MET A 1 -0.40 8.85 -11.12
CA MET A 1 -0.42 7.45 -11.61
C MET A 1 -0.57 6.55 -10.38
N LEU A 2 -1.07 5.32 -10.50
CA LEU A 2 -1.19 4.41 -9.37
C LEU A 2 -0.32 3.19 -9.62
N GLU A 3 0.41 2.75 -8.60
CA GLU A 3 1.11 1.48 -8.60
C GLU A 3 0.35 0.51 -7.70
N TYR A 4 0.18 -0.74 -8.14
CA TYR A 4 -0.48 -1.78 -7.37
C TYR A 4 0.34 -3.07 -7.39
N ASP A 5 0.39 -3.75 -6.25
CA ASP A 5 1.14 -4.99 -6.10
C ASP A 5 0.37 -6.02 -5.26
N CYS A 6 0.50 -7.30 -5.61
CA CYS A 6 -0.14 -8.42 -4.91
C CYS A 6 0.84 -9.59 -4.75
N MET A 7 1.26 -9.80 -3.51
CA MET A 7 2.20 -10.85 -3.13
C MET A 7 1.43 -12.11 -2.70
N ASP A 8 1.00 -12.93 -3.67
CA ASP A 8 0.23 -14.16 -3.40
C ASP A 8 1.15 -15.35 -3.11
N GLY A 9 1.46 -15.53 -1.83
CA GLY A 9 2.18 -16.67 -1.30
C GLY A 9 3.64 -16.37 -0.86
N PRO A 10 4.26 -17.27 -0.08
CA PRO A 10 5.58 -17.03 0.51
C PRO A 10 6.71 -16.78 -0.50
N GLN A 11 6.58 -17.35 -1.70
CA GLN A 11 7.55 -17.18 -2.78
C GLN A 11 7.44 -15.83 -3.49
N ALA A 12 6.30 -15.14 -3.32
CA ALA A 12 6.03 -13.81 -3.88
C ALA A 12 6.30 -12.68 -2.87
N GLY A 13 6.97 -12.94 -1.74
CA GLY A 13 7.25 -11.92 -0.72
C GLY A 13 6.18 -11.76 0.36
N GLN A 14 5.16 -12.62 0.38
CA GLN A 14 4.06 -12.50 1.36
C GLN A 14 4.56 -12.67 2.81
N THR A 15 4.47 -11.61 3.60
CA THR A 15 4.89 -11.60 5.02
C THR A 15 3.74 -11.91 5.99
N VAL A 16 2.53 -11.51 5.65
CA VAL A 16 1.30 -11.78 6.42
C VAL A 16 0.46 -12.80 5.64
N PRO A 17 0.07 -13.94 6.23
CA PRO A 17 -0.67 -15.01 5.56
C PRO A 17 -2.16 -14.63 5.37
N HIS A 18 -2.38 -13.52 4.68
CA HIS A 18 -3.65 -12.97 4.26
C HIS A 18 -3.44 -12.28 2.91
N VAL A 19 -4.29 -12.55 1.93
CA VAL A 19 -4.19 -11.88 0.62
C VAL A 19 -4.52 -10.41 0.81
N HIS A 20 -3.59 -9.53 0.44
CA HIS A 20 -3.77 -8.09 0.46
C HIS A 20 -3.09 -7.47 -0.77
N ILE A 21 -3.55 -6.28 -1.14
CA ILE A 21 -3.02 -5.52 -2.27
C ILE A 21 -2.41 -4.23 -1.70
N HIS A 22 -1.19 -3.92 -2.10
CA HIS A 22 -0.59 -2.62 -1.83
C HIS A 22 -0.99 -1.64 -2.93
N ILE A 23 -1.53 -0.48 -2.56
CA ILE A 23 -1.87 0.61 -3.49
C ILE A 23 -1.00 1.80 -3.11
N LEU A 24 -0.09 2.20 -4.00
CA LEU A 24 0.83 3.32 -3.76
C LEU A 24 0.52 4.47 -4.74
N PRO A 25 0.07 5.63 -4.23
CA PRO A 25 -0.13 6.81 -5.06
C PRO A 25 1.21 7.35 -5.58
N ARG A 26 1.36 7.42 -6.91
CA ARG A 26 2.56 7.95 -7.57
C ARG A 26 2.39 9.42 -7.96
N LYS A 27 3.42 10.22 -7.70
CA LYS A 27 3.54 11.63 -8.10
C LYS A 27 4.57 11.79 -9.21
N VAL A 28 4.37 12.73 -10.13
CA VAL A 28 5.36 12.97 -11.20
C VAL A 28 6.71 13.35 -10.59
N GLY A 29 7.76 12.59 -10.91
CA GLY A 29 9.11 12.79 -10.40
C GLY A 29 9.39 12.15 -9.03
N ASP A 30 8.52 11.27 -8.53
CA ASP A 30 8.82 10.48 -7.33
C ASP A 30 9.90 9.40 -7.57
N PHE A 31 9.98 8.89 -8.80
CA PHE A 31 11.07 8.07 -9.33
C PHE A 31 11.42 8.54 -10.74
N GLU A 32 12.71 8.51 -11.10
CA GLU A 32 13.17 8.89 -12.45
C GLU A 32 12.75 7.85 -13.51
N LYS A 33 12.70 6.56 -13.15
CA LYS A 33 12.12 5.49 -13.98
C LYS A 33 11.02 4.77 -13.20
N ASN A 34 9.90 4.48 -13.87
CA ASN A 34 8.76 3.84 -13.21
C ASN A 34 9.07 2.44 -12.70
N ASP A 35 9.92 1.68 -13.40
CA ASP A 35 10.22 0.27 -13.10
C ASP A 35 11.17 0.11 -11.90
N GLU A 36 11.92 1.16 -11.52
CA GLU A 36 12.82 1.15 -10.36
C GLU A 36 12.05 0.98 -9.04
N ILE A 37 10.71 1.15 -9.05
CA ILE A 37 9.89 0.92 -7.87
C ILE A 37 9.82 -0.57 -7.49
N TYR A 38 9.86 -1.50 -8.45
CA TYR A 38 9.78 -2.93 -8.16
C TYR A 38 11.08 -3.44 -7.54
N ASP A 39 12.22 -3.03 -8.11
CA ASP A 39 13.53 -3.29 -7.53
C ASP A 39 13.62 -2.69 -6.11
N ALA A 40 13.12 -1.46 -5.92
CA ALA A 40 13.08 -0.84 -4.60
C ALA A 40 12.12 -1.55 -3.63
N LEU A 41 10.99 -2.09 -4.08
CA LEU A 41 10.06 -2.84 -3.23
C LEU A 41 10.66 -4.17 -2.78
N ASP A 42 11.26 -4.92 -3.70
CA ASP A 42 11.95 -6.18 -3.44
C ASP A 42 13.18 -5.98 -2.53
N GLU A 43 14.01 -4.97 -2.82
CA GLU A 43 15.14 -4.59 -1.99
C GLU A 43 14.70 -4.13 -0.61
N LYS A 44 13.62 -3.35 -0.50
CA LYS A 44 13.09 -2.90 0.79
C LYS A 44 12.50 -4.04 1.60
N GLU A 45 11.91 -5.07 0.98
CA GLU A 45 11.44 -6.27 1.68
C GLU A 45 12.62 -7.12 2.19
N ALA A 46 13.67 -7.27 1.38
CA ALA A 46 14.91 -7.92 1.78
C ALA A 46 15.64 -7.13 2.89
N GLU A 47 15.64 -5.79 2.82
CA GLU A 47 16.13 -4.90 3.86
C GLU A 47 15.24 -4.92 5.11
N LEU A 48 13.91 -5.03 5.00
CA LEU A 48 12.98 -5.19 6.14
C LEU A 48 13.32 -6.43 6.97
N LYS A 49 13.80 -7.50 6.32
CA LYS A 49 14.32 -8.71 7.01
C LYS A 49 15.68 -8.51 7.67
N GLN A 50 16.51 -7.57 7.20
CA GLN A 50 17.89 -7.36 7.69
C GLN A 50 18.10 -6.10 8.54
N LYS A 51 17.21 -5.11 8.49
CA LYS A 51 17.54 -3.71 8.77
C LYS A 51 16.43 -3.03 9.56
N LEU A 52 16.44 -3.30 10.88
CA LEU A 52 15.88 -2.43 11.92
C LEU A 52 16.44 -0.98 11.91
N GLU A 53 17.23 -0.59 10.91
CA GLU A 53 17.89 0.73 10.85
C GLU A 53 17.30 1.68 9.80
N LEU A 54 16.40 1.25 8.91
CA LEU A 54 15.62 2.15 8.04
C LEU A 54 14.46 2.84 8.77
N ASP A 55 14.05 2.30 9.91
CA ASP A 55 13.02 2.90 10.76
C ASP A 55 13.52 4.12 11.55
N LYS A 56 14.81 4.46 11.47
CA LYS A 56 15.38 5.61 12.22
C LYS A 56 14.71 6.95 11.87
N GLU A 57 14.21 7.10 10.65
CA GLU A 57 13.48 8.31 10.21
C GLU A 57 11.99 8.06 9.97
N ARG A 58 11.53 6.81 9.99
CA ARG A 58 10.12 6.47 9.87
C ARG A 58 9.43 6.88 11.16
N LYS A 59 8.62 7.93 11.11
CA LYS A 59 7.71 8.25 12.20
C LYS A 59 6.53 7.29 12.13
N ASP A 60 6.42 6.41 13.12
CA ASP A 60 5.20 5.65 13.30
C ASP A 60 4.04 6.60 13.52
N ARG A 61 2.99 6.39 12.73
CA ARG A 61 1.75 7.16 12.81
C ARG A 61 1.00 6.76 14.07
N SER A 62 0.37 7.73 14.73
CA SER A 62 -0.51 7.42 15.86
C SER A 62 -1.81 6.77 15.38
N PRO A 63 -2.50 5.98 16.24
CA PRO A 63 -3.81 5.44 15.93
C PRO A 63 -4.83 6.51 15.53
N GLU A 64 -4.76 7.69 16.16
CA GLU A 64 -5.65 8.82 15.87
C GLU A 64 -5.39 9.40 14.48
N GLU A 65 -4.13 9.48 14.04
CA GLU A 65 -3.78 9.92 12.68
C GLU A 65 -4.33 8.95 11.63
N ILE A 66 -4.22 7.64 11.89
CA ILE A 66 -4.76 6.59 11.02
C ILE A 66 -6.29 6.68 10.94
N GLU A 67 -6.97 6.92 12.07
CA GLU A 67 -8.42 7.07 12.12
C GLU A 67 -8.90 8.30 11.33
N GLN A 68 -8.21 9.43 11.46
CA GLN A 68 -8.52 10.64 10.70
C GLN A 68 -8.33 10.43 9.19
N GLU A 69 -7.22 9.83 8.78
CA GLU A 69 -6.95 9.50 7.38
C GLU A 69 -8.03 8.56 6.80
N ALA A 70 -8.41 7.52 7.54
CA ALA A 70 -9.48 6.61 7.15
C ALA A 70 -10.83 7.31 7.02
N ALA A 71 -11.17 8.22 7.95
CA ALA A 71 -12.40 8.99 7.90
C ALA A 71 -12.47 9.91 6.67
N GLU A 72 -11.34 10.53 6.27
CA GLU A 72 -11.27 11.31 5.03
C GLU A 72 -11.45 10.43 3.79
N TYR A 73 -10.80 9.27 3.73
CA TYR A 73 -10.97 8.34 2.61
C TYR A 73 -12.40 7.82 2.48
N GLN A 74 -13.07 7.53 3.60
CA GLN A 74 -14.48 7.11 3.59
C GLN A 74 -15.40 8.13 2.93
N LYS A 75 -15.12 9.43 3.01
CA LYS A 75 -15.92 10.48 2.36
C LYS A 75 -15.85 10.41 0.83
N LEU A 76 -14.73 9.91 0.27
CA LEU A 76 -14.57 9.75 -1.18
C LEU A 76 -15.42 8.62 -1.74
N PHE A 77 -15.81 7.64 -0.92
CA PHE A 77 -16.73 6.59 -1.30
C PHE A 77 -18.17 7.06 -1.09
N SER A 78 -18.81 7.55 -2.15
CA SER A 78 -20.23 7.88 -2.07
C SER A 78 -21.05 6.63 -1.75
N LYS A 79 -22.11 6.77 -0.94
CA LYS A 79 -23.07 5.69 -0.68
C LYS A 79 -23.64 5.11 -1.99
N GLU A 80 -23.74 5.91 -3.05
CA GLU A 80 -24.17 5.45 -4.38
C GLU A 80 -23.15 4.50 -5.04
N TYR A 81 -21.85 4.73 -4.90
CA TYR A 81 -20.81 3.89 -5.49
C TYR A 81 -20.74 2.51 -4.82
N LEU A 82 -20.83 2.48 -3.48
CA LEU A 82 -20.88 1.23 -2.70
C LEU A 82 -22.17 0.44 -2.98
N ASN A 83 -23.32 1.12 -3.08
CA ASN A 83 -24.59 0.46 -3.43
C ASN A 83 -24.58 -0.14 -4.85
N ARG A 84 -23.82 0.43 -5.79
CA ARG A 84 -23.70 -0.07 -7.16
C ARG A 84 -22.78 -1.30 -7.26
N LEU A 85 -21.72 -1.37 -6.44
CA LEU A 85 -20.84 -2.53 -6.38
C LEU A 85 -21.56 -3.75 -5.75
N VAL A 86 -22.29 -3.55 -4.66
CA VAL A 86 -23.06 -4.62 -4.00
C VAL A 86 -24.20 -5.16 -4.88
N ARG A 87 -24.82 -4.32 -5.71
CA ARG A 87 -25.87 -4.76 -6.66
C ARG A 87 -25.35 -5.49 -7.89
N ASN A 88 -24.10 -5.26 -8.28
CA ASN A 88 -23.54 -5.84 -9.51
C ASN A 88 -22.67 -7.09 -9.29
N GLY A 89 -22.60 -7.62 -8.07
CA GLY A 89 -22.18 -9.01 -7.81
C GLY A 89 -20.84 -9.42 -8.44
N TYR A 90 -19.78 -8.71 -8.08
CA TYR A 90 -18.41 -9.25 -8.15
C TYR A 90 -17.94 -9.58 -6.74
#